data_AF-A0A016QRN3-F1
#
_entry.id   AF-A0A016QRN3-F1
#
_cell.length_a   1.000
_cell.length_b   1.000
_cell.length_c   1.000
_cell.angle_alpha   90.00
_cell.angle_beta   90.00
_cell.angle_gamma   90.00
#
_symmetry.space_group_name_H-M   'P 1'
#
loop_
_entity.id
_entity.type
_entity.pdbx_description
1 polymer ?
#
loop_
_entity_poly.entity_id
_entity_poly.type
_entity_poly.pdbx_seq_one_letter_code
_entity_poly.pdbx_strand_id
1 'polypeptide(L)'
;MHKSLIIASTLALSLGAASAQTAAPATPMTPATTTATPAVTSQVTTFSDVPAGHWAKDAVDVITQRGLIQGFPDGTFRGNENLTRYQAALIFYRLLQTGALSNGSLSQTDLATITRGMQEVSTELAAISTRVTDLERLSAEQQARITALEERITALGTGSANTDVTALTARVDALEAAVQNIPAGPQGPAGPAGPQGPAGPAGAAAVTPAPVDTTTTGTVTTETPSTTVVIGDTTPAPVATRGNLYAGVSASASSGACYLPNASSGRAVNFCTSFGGMIGSTQIVGPIGARVAAEYKPGRNAISADVNAMYHLNTGTNIQPYAGVGLGLTSSTSRTATSNTTDTYVNALVGVDFQITNSISAFVEGNGRYYLSNKGTGALNTTGTADKGFAPSVKAGLKFFF
;
A
#
# COMPACT_ATOMS: atom_id res chain seq x y z
N MET A 1 -19.73 24.33 -14.34
CA MET A 1 -19.86 23.15 -15.24
C MET A 1 -18.47 22.68 -15.61
N HIS A 2 -18.03 21.51 -15.14
CA HIS A 2 -16.88 20.80 -15.72
C HIS A 2 -17.23 19.31 -15.81
N LYS A 3 -16.90 18.67 -16.94
CA LYS A 3 -17.17 17.25 -17.19
C LYS A 3 -15.92 16.46 -16.79
N SER A 4 -16.02 15.63 -15.75
CA SER A 4 -15.02 14.59 -15.50
C SER A 4 -15.18 13.49 -16.55
N LEU A 5 -14.10 13.18 -17.27
CA LEU A 5 -14.12 12.21 -18.36
C LEU A 5 -13.90 10.79 -17.80
N ILE A 6 -14.94 9.95 -17.81
CA ILE A 6 -14.83 8.54 -17.42
C ILE A 6 -14.22 7.75 -18.58
N ILE A 7 -13.00 7.24 -18.40
CA ILE A 7 -12.33 6.35 -19.36
C ILE A 7 -12.55 4.90 -18.92
N ALA A 8 -13.69 4.33 -19.33
CA ALA A 8 -14.02 2.93 -19.08
C ALA A 8 -13.39 2.00 -20.15
N SER A 9 -12.15 1.60 -19.94
CA SER A 9 -11.44 0.64 -20.82
C SER A 9 -11.77 -0.82 -20.47
N THR A 10 -12.99 -1.26 -20.76
CA THR A 10 -13.48 -2.62 -20.46
C THR A 10 -12.84 -3.68 -21.37
N LEU A 11 -11.67 -4.19 -20.99
CA LEU A 11 -11.01 -5.31 -21.69
C LEU A 11 -11.64 -6.65 -21.29
N ALA A 12 -12.74 -7.03 -21.93
CA ALA A 12 -13.47 -8.25 -21.66
C ALA A 12 -12.71 -9.52 -22.14
N LEU A 13 -11.95 -10.15 -21.25
CA LEU A 13 -11.36 -11.47 -21.49
C LEU A 13 -12.38 -12.59 -21.19
N SER A 14 -13.04 -13.08 -22.23
CA SER A 14 -13.90 -14.27 -22.14
C SER A 14 -13.07 -15.56 -22.07
N LEU A 15 -12.86 -16.09 -20.85
CA LEU A 15 -12.22 -17.40 -20.65
C LEU A 15 -13.18 -18.53 -21.04
N GLY A 16 -13.02 -19.05 -22.26
CA GLY A 16 -13.71 -20.26 -22.71
C GLY A 16 -13.11 -21.52 -22.09
N ALA A 17 -13.80 -22.13 -21.14
CA ALA A 17 -13.41 -23.42 -20.58
C ALA A 17 -13.76 -24.57 -21.55
N ALA A 18 -12.74 -25.23 -22.12
CA ALA A 18 -12.92 -26.32 -23.07
C ALA A 18 -12.86 -27.70 -22.38
N SER A 19 -14.02 -28.25 -22.01
CA SER A 19 -14.15 -29.67 -21.69
C SER A 19 -14.12 -30.51 -22.99
N ALA A 20 -13.40 -31.62 -22.98
CA ALA A 20 -13.22 -32.45 -24.18
C ALA A 20 -14.52 -33.16 -24.62
N GLN A 21 -14.75 -33.22 -25.94
CA GLN A 21 -15.83 -33.99 -26.57
C GLN A 21 -15.24 -34.90 -27.66
N THR A 22 -15.69 -36.15 -27.73
CA THR A 22 -15.27 -37.15 -28.73
C THR A 22 -15.89 -36.90 -30.12
N ALA A 23 -15.22 -37.39 -31.17
CA ALA A 23 -15.57 -37.08 -32.57
C ALA A 23 -16.27 -38.24 -33.32
N ALA A 24 -17.29 -37.90 -34.13
CA ALA A 24 -17.76 -38.60 -35.35
C ALA A 24 -18.89 -37.74 -36.01
N PRO A 25 -19.34 -38.01 -37.25
CA PRO A 25 -18.71 -37.53 -38.48
C PRO A 25 -19.63 -36.60 -39.32
N ALA A 26 -19.14 -36.13 -40.48
CA ALA A 26 -19.71 -35.00 -41.22
C ALA A 26 -20.79 -35.34 -42.27
N THR A 27 -21.63 -34.34 -42.59
CA THR A 27 -22.38 -34.18 -43.86
C THR A 27 -22.30 -32.70 -44.34
N PRO A 28 -22.52 -32.39 -45.64
CA PRO A 28 -22.02 -31.13 -46.23
C PRO A 28 -23.08 -30.16 -46.81
N MET A 29 -22.67 -28.88 -46.94
CA MET A 29 -23.33 -27.77 -47.68
C MET A 29 -24.70 -27.29 -47.12
N THR A 30 -25.13 -26.04 -47.27
CA THR A 30 -24.84 -24.94 -48.23
C THR A 30 -24.48 -23.59 -47.56
N PRO A 31 -23.99 -22.56 -48.30
CA PRO A 31 -23.42 -21.35 -47.72
C PRO A 31 -24.43 -20.25 -47.36
N ALA A 32 -24.12 -19.47 -46.32
CA ALA A 32 -24.82 -18.23 -45.98
C ALA A 32 -23.82 -17.10 -45.64
N THR A 33 -23.92 -16.00 -46.40
CA THR A 33 -23.47 -14.62 -46.13
C THR A 33 -22.19 -14.42 -45.30
N THR A 34 -21.09 -14.11 -46.00
CA THR A 34 -19.85 -13.58 -45.39
C THR A 34 -20.09 -12.23 -44.72
N THR A 35 -20.33 -12.22 -43.41
CA THR A 35 -20.22 -11.00 -42.59
C THR A 35 -18.74 -10.63 -42.49
N ALA A 36 -18.37 -9.44 -42.97
CA ALA A 36 -16.97 -9.05 -43.09
C ALA A 36 -16.29 -8.94 -41.72
N THR A 37 -15.19 -9.67 -41.54
CA THR A 37 -14.20 -9.41 -40.48
C THR A 37 -13.77 -7.94 -40.58
N PRO A 38 -13.77 -7.15 -39.48
CA PRO A 38 -13.20 -5.82 -39.51
C PRO A 38 -11.71 -5.94 -39.82
N ALA A 39 -11.30 -5.47 -41.00
CA ALA A 39 -9.91 -5.46 -41.38
C ALA A 39 -9.13 -4.56 -40.41
N VAL A 40 -8.16 -5.13 -39.70
CA VAL A 40 -7.24 -4.36 -38.87
C VAL A 40 -6.37 -3.54 -39.81
N THR A 41 -6.77 -2.30 -40.07
CA THR A 41 -5.96 -1.32 -40.78
C THR A 41 -4.71 -1.06 -39.96
N SER A 42 -3.56 -1.53 -40.44
CA SER A 42 -2.25 -1.32 -39.81
C SER A 42 -1.91 0.16 -39.73
N GLN A 43 -2.36 0.82 -38.67
CA GLN A 43 -2.08 2.22 -38.42
C GLN A 43 -0.58 2.37 -38.14
N VAL A 44 0.12 3.13 -39.00
CA VAL A 44 1.54 3.44 -38.78
C VAL A 44 1.61 4.47 -37.65
N THR A 45 1.73 3.98 -36.41
CA THR A 45 1.86 4.83 -35.23
C THR A 45 3.19 5.57 -35.26
N THR A 46 3.17 6.81 -35.73
CA THR A 46 4.35 7.70 -35.71
C THR A 46 4.53 8.28 -34.31
N PHE A 47 5.54 7.81 -33.58
CA PHE A 47 5.84 8.31 -32.23
C PHE A 47 6.55 9.66 -32.28
N SER A 48 6.17 10.59 -31.41
CA SER A 48 6.68 11.98 -31.40
C SER A 48 8.16 12.07 -31.00
N ASP A 49 8.67 11.11 -30.26
CA ASP A 49 10.06 10.94 -29.83
C ASP A 49 10.91 10.06 -30.77
N VAL A 50 10.30 9.47 -31.82
CA VAL A 50 10.99 8.66 -32.84
C VAL A 50 10.77 9.25 -34.24
N PRO A 51 11.36 10.43 -34.54
CA PRO A 51 11.23 11.08 -35.84
C PRO A 51 11.86 10.25 -36.97
N ALA A 52 11.52 10.57 -38.23
CA ALA A 52 11.91 9.78 -39.40
C ALA A 52 13.44 9.61 -39.61
N GLY A 53 14.27 10.50 -39.05
CA GLY A 53 15.73 10.38 -39.08
C GLY A 53 16.35 9.71 -37.84
N HIS A 54 15.55 9.16 -36.93
CA HIS A 54 16.06 8.52 -35.72
C HIS A 54 16.61 7.12 -36.01
N TRP A 55 17.79 6.78 -35.48
CA TRP A 55 18.49 5.52 -35.76
C TRP A 55 17.67 4.25 -35.48
N ALA A 56 16.72 4.32 -34.54
CA ALA A 56 15.85 3.20 -34.17
C ALA A 56 14.55 3.12 -34.99
N LYS A 57 14.28 4.06 -35.90
CA LYS A 57 12.97 4.23 -36.56
C LYS A 57 12.46 2.93 -37.20
N ASP A 58 13.28 2.29 -38.03
CA ASP A 58 12.92 1.06 -38.75
C ASP A 58 12.62 -0.10 -37.78
N ALA A 59 13.40 -0.21 -36.70
CA ALA A 59 13.20 -1.25 -35.68
C ALA A 59 11.91 -1.02 -34.88
N VAL A 60 11.62 0.23 -34.51
CA VAL A 60 10.40 0.66 -33.81
C VAL A 60 9.16 0.43 -34.69
N ASP A 61 9.24 0.75 -35.97
CA ASP A 61 8.17 0.50 -36.94
C ASP A 61 7.88 -1.00 -37.06
N VAL A 62 8.90 -1.85 -37.21
CA VAL A 62 8.72 -3.31 -37.34
C VAL A 62 8.07 -3.93 -36.10
N ILE A 63 8.47 -3.56 -34.88
CA ILE A 63 7.87 -4.14 -33.66
C ILE A 63 6.46 -3.59 -33.37
N THR A 64 6.16 -2.38 -33.86
CA THR A 64 4.83 -1.76 -33.72
C THR A 64 3.85 -2.28 -34.76
N GLN A 65 4.27 -2.46 -36.02
CA GLN A 65 3.49 -3.14 -37.06
C GLN A 65 3.16 -4.60 -36.69
N ARG A 66 4.05 -5.26 -35.93
CA ARG A 66 3.81 -6.60 -35.34
C ARG A 66 2.96 -6.59 -34.07
N GLY A 67 2.46 -5.42 -33.63
CA GLY A 67 1.60 -5.27 -32.46
C GLY A 67 2.27 -5.54 -31.11
N LEU A 68 3.59 -5.74 -31.07
CA LEU A 68 4.32 -6.11 -29.85
C LEU A 68 4.36 -4.94 -28.86
N ILE A 69 4.70 -3.75 -29.37
CA ILE A 69 4.68 -2.47 -28.65
C ILE A 69 3.69 -1.53 -29.35
N GLN A 70 2.95 -0.75 -28.56
CA GLN A 70 1.93 0.21 -29.05
C GLN A 70 2.27 1.67 -28.67
N GLY A 71 3.38 1.88 -27.94
CA GLY A 71 3.73 3.14 -27.29
C GLY A 71 2.83 3.49 -26.11
N PHE A 72 2.84 4.76 -25.74
CA PHE A 72 2.11 5.35 -24.62
C PHE A 72 0.92 6.20 -25.12
N PRO A 73 -0.10 6.47 -24.27
CA PRO A 73 -1.30 7.24 -24.67
C PRO A 73 -1.04 8.70 -25.08
N ASP A 74 0.15 9.23 -24.83
CA ASP A 74 0.64 10.55 -25.23
C ASP A 74 1.28 10.56 -26.64
N GLY A 75 1.37 9.40 -27.31
CA GLY A 75 2.00 9.25 -28.62
C GLY A 75 3.53 9.05 -28.57
N THR A 76 4.11 8.74 -27.42
CA THR A 76 5.56 8.44 -27.28
C THR A 76 5.88 6.94 -27.32
N PHE A 77 7.10 6.58 -27.71
CA PHE A 77 7.66 5.23 -27.64
C PHE A 77 8.52 5.03 -26.37
N ARG A 78 9.25 6.06 -25.98
CA ARG A 78 10.13 6.16 -24.78
C ARG A 78 11.29 5.16 -24.76
N GLY A 79 11.95 4.98 -25.91
CA GLY A 79 13.00 3.98 -26.10
C GLY A 79 14.25 4.09 -25.19
N ASN A 80 14.41 5.21 -24.47
CA ASN A 80 15.48 5.43 -23.49
C ASN A 80 15.06 5.17 -22.02
N GLU A 81 13.77 4.91 -21.74
CA GLU A 81 13.31 4.58 -20.38
C GLU A 81 13.59 3.10 -20.04
N ASN A 82 13.77 2.80 -18.74
CA ASN A 82 13.97 1.42 -18.29
C ASN A 82 12.66 0.61 -18.41
N LEU A 83 12.67 -0.40 -19.29
CA LEU A 83 11.55 -1.34 -19.46
C LEU A 83 11.22 -2.07 -18.15
N THR A 84 9.99 -1.89 -17.64
CA THR A 84 9.54 -2.60 -16.43
C THR A 84 9.33 -4.09 -16.69
N ARG A 85 9.40 -4.91 -15.63
CA ARG A 85 9.11 -6.36 -15.69
C ARG A 85 7.74 -6.66 -16.32
N TYR A 86 6.74 -5.80 -16.07
CA TYR A 86 5.39 -5.95 -16.63
C TYR A 86 5.35 -5.67 -18.14
N GLN A 87 5.94 -4.56 -18.60
CA GLN A 87 6.01 -4.24 -20.04
C GLN A 87 6.81 -5.31 -20.80
N ALA A 88 7.92 -5.79 -20.22
CA ALA A 88 8.69 -6.90 -20.79
C ALA A 88 7.85 -8.19 -20.93
N ALA A 89 7.14 -8.59 -19.87
CA ALA A 89 6.27 -9.77 -19.90
C ALA A 89 5.15 -9.65 -20.94
N LEU A 90 4.54 -8.45 -21.09
CA LEU A 90 3.52 -8.18 -22.10
C LEU A 90 4.07 -8.28 -23.54
N ILE A 91 5.29 -7.82 -23.78
CA ILE A 91 5.98 -7.95 -25.08
C ILE A 91 6.24 -9.43 -25.39
N PHE A 92 6.74 -10.21 -24.42
CA PHE A 92 6.96 -11.65 -24.61
C PHE A 92 5.65 -12.41 -24.85
N TYR A 93 4.59 -12.12 -24.09
CA TYR A 93 3.26 -12.72 -24.27
C TYR A 93 2.72 -12.48 -25.69
N ARG A 94 2.76 -11.23 -26.17
CA ARG A 94 2.38 -10.86 -27.54
C ARG A 94 3.25 -11.59 -28.58
N LEU A 95 4.57 -11.64 -28.37
CA LEU A 95 5.50 -12.33 -29.26
C LEU A 95 5.20 -13.83 -29.38
N LEU A 96 4.85 -14.51 -28.27
CA LEU A 96 4.38 -15.90 -28.33
C LEU A 96 3.06 -16.03 -29.08
N GLN A 97 2.09 -15.14 -28.86
CA GLN A 97 0.80 -15.16 -29.56
C GLN A 97 0.94 -15.00 -31.09
N THR A 98 1.95 -14.27 -31.59
CA THR A 98 2.19 -14.18 -33.05
C THR A 98 2.67 -15.49 -33.69
N GLY A 99 3.00 -16.52 -32.92
CA GLY A 99 3.57 -17.78 -33.43
C GLY A 99 4.98 -17.65 -34.01
N ALA A 100 5.57 -16.45 -34.02
CA ALA A 100 6.90 -16.19 -34.59
C ALA A 100 8.01 -17.02 -33.92
N LEU A 101 7.83 -17.36 -32.64
CA LEU A 101 8.76 -18.22 -31.88
C LEU A 101 8.55 -19.72 -32.14
N SER A 102 7.38 -20.14 -32.63
CA SER A 102 7.08 -21.55 -32.97
C SER A 102 7.85 -22.04 -34.20
N ASN A 103 8.33 -21.12 -35.04
CA ASN A 103 9.20 -21.40 -36.18
C ASN A 103 10.70 -21.39 -35.80
N GLY A 104 11.03 -21.01 -34.57
CA GLY A 104 12.37 -21.16 -34.01
C GLY A 104 12.51 -22.48 -33.28
N SER A 105 13.69 -23.12 -33.36
CA SER A 105 14.00 -24.36 -32.63
C SER A 105 14.27 -24.10 -31.13
N LEU A 106 13.31 -23.51 -30.42
CA LEU A 106 13.29 -23.45 -28.97
C LEU A 106 13.16 -24.88 -28.43
N SER A 107 13.89 -25.23 -27.36
CA SER A 107 13.73 -26.55 -26.77
C SER A 107 12.39 -26.64 -26.03
N GLN A 108 11.87 -27.86 -25.87
CA GLN A 108 10.66 -28.11 -25.08
C GLN A 108 10.80 -27.59 -23.63
N THR A 109 12.04 -27.57 -23.10
CA THR A 109 12.39 -27.03 -21.79
C THR A 109 12.25 -25.51 -21.74
N ASP A 110 12.63 -24.80 -22.80
CA ASP A 110 12.52 -23.34 -22.89
C ASP A 110 11.05 -22.93 -22.99
N LEU A 111 10.29 -23.61 -23.86
CA LEU A 111 8.85 -23.39 -24.02
C LEU A 111 8.10 -23.63 -22.70
N ALA A 112 8.42 -24.73 -21.99
CA ALA A 112 7.87 -25.02 -20.66
C ALA A 112 8.32 -24.02 -19.58
N THR A 113 9.45 -23.34 -19.76
CA THR A 113 9.93 -22.30 -18.84
C THR A 113 9.23 -20.97 -19.08
N ILE A 114 9.05 -20.57 -20.35
CA ILE A 114 8.25 -19.40 -20.71
C ILE A 114 6.79 -19.59 -20.27
N THR A 115 6.22 -20.78 -20.46
CA THR A 115 4.83 -21.10 -20.04
C THR A 115 4.63 -20.92 -18.55
N ARG A 116 5.58 -21.37 -17.71
CA ARG A 116 5.53 -21.13 -16.24
C ARG A 116 5.64 -19.65 -15.89
N GLY A 117 6.53 -18.90 -16.56
CA GLY A 117 6.62 -17.44 -16.38
C GLY A 117 5.33 -16.71 -16.76
N MET A 118 4.62 -17.14 -17.81
CA MET A 118 3.30 -16.59 -18.16
C MET A 118 2.23 -16.93 -17.11
N GLN A 119 2.26 -18.13 -16.52
CA GLN A 119 1.34 -18.50 -15.42
C GLN A 119 1.56 -17.63 -14.17
N GLU A 120 2.82 -17.40 -13.79
CA GLU A 120 3.21 -16.50 -12.70
C GLU A 120 2.69 -15.06 -12.96
N VAL A 121 2.98 -14.50 -14.14
CA VAL A 121 2.51 -13.15 -14.53
C VAL A 121 0.99 -13.06 -14.62
N SER A 122 0.29 -14.12 -15.06
CA SER A 122 -1.19 -14.12 -15.07
C SER A 122 -1.80 -14.11 -13.67
N THR A 123 -1.11 -14.71 -12.69
CA THR A 123 -1.52 -14.71 -11.28
C THR A 123 -1.31 -13.33 -10.65
N GLU A 124 -0.18 -12.70 -10.92
CA GLU A 124 0.10 -11.30 -10.54
C GLU A 124 -0.92 -10.33 -11.17
N LEU A 125 -1.27 -10.49 -12.44
CA LEU A 125 -2.25 -9.63 -13.11
C LEU A 125 -3.68 -9.81 -12.54
N ALA A 126 -4.06 -11.03 -12.16
CA ALA A 126 -5.31 -11.27 -11.44
C ALA A 126 -5.31 -10.59 -10.06
N ALA A 127 -4.21 -10.67 -9.31
CA ALA A 127 -4.05 -9.98 -8.03
C ALA A 127 -4.07 -8.45 -8.16
N ILE A 128 -3.47 -7.90 -9.23
CA ILE A 128 -3.54 -6.47 -9.56
C ILE A 128 -4.98 -6.05 -9.87
N SER A 129 -5.73 -6.84 -10.66
CA SER A 129 -7.14 -6.59 -10.96
C SER A 129 -7.98 -6.47 -9.68
N THR A 130 -7.87 -7.45 -8.77
CA THR A 130 -8.55 -7.41 -7.46
C THR A 130 -8.18 -6.16 -6.65
N ARG A 131 -6.89 -5.77 -6.64
CA ARG A 131 -6.43 -4.56 -5.94
C ARG A 131 -6.98 -3.27 -6.55
N VAL A 132 -7.20 -3.21 -7.86
CA VAL A 132 -7.87 -2.07 -8.51
C VAL A 132 -9.34 -2.00 -8.09
N THR A 133 -10.07 -3.12 -8.12
CA THR A 133 -11.47 -3.18 -7.65
C THR A 133 -11.60 -2.78 -6.17
N ASP A 134 -10.65 -3.18 -5.31
CA ASP A 134 -10.63 -2.74 -3.91
C ASP A 134 -10.34 -1.24 -3.74
N LEU A 135 -9.49 -0.64 -4.59
CA LEU A 135 -9.25 0.81 -4.59
C LEU A 135 -10.47 1.60 -5.09
N GLU A 136 -11.16 1.12 -6.12
CA GLU A 136 -12.42 1.70 -6.60
C GLU A 136 -13.51 1.65 -5.50
N ARG A 137 -13.62 0.51 -4.81
CA ARG A 137 -14.52 0.33 -3.65
C ARG A 137 -14.17 1.27 -2.49
N LEU A 138 -12.89 1.43 -2.15
CA LEU A 138 -12.42 2.34 -1.10
C LEU A 138 -12.68 3.81 -1.46
N SER A 139 -12.49 4.19 -2.73
CA SER A 139 -12.81 5.53 -3.24
C SER A 139 -14.30 5.85 -3.13
N ALA A 140 -15.16 4.91 -3.54
CA ALA A 140 -16.61 5.03 -3.39
C ALA A 140 -17.05 5.15 -1.91
N GLU A 141 -16.43 4.39 -1.00
CA GLU A 141 -16.69 4.47 0.44
C GLU A 141 -16.24 5.82 1.03
N GLN A 142 -15.07 6.34 0.61
CA GLN A 142 -14.60 7.67 1.00
C GLN A 142 -15.57 8.76 0.54
N GLN A 143 -16.06 8.71 -0.70
CA GLN A 143 -17.02 9.68 -1.22
C GLN A 143 -18.35 9.64 -0.43
N ALA A 144 -18.86 8.44 -0.11
CA ALA A 144 -20.07 8.28 0.69
C ALA A 144 -19.89 8.83 2.13
N ARG A 145 -18.71 8.61 2.74
CA ARG A 145 -18.36 9.19 4.05
C ARG A 145 -18.31 10.72 4.02
N ILE A 146 -17.80 11.31 2.93
CA ILE A 146 -17.76 12.78 2.74
C ILE A 146 -19.19 13.34 2.66
N THR A 147 -20.05 12.76 1.82
CA THR A 147 -21.45 13.24 1.69
C THR A 147 -22.23 13.11 3.00
N ALA A 148 -22.04 12.04 3.77
CA ALA A 148 -22.65 11.90 5.11
C ALA A 148 -22.10 12.90 6.15
N LEU A 149 -20.85 13.37 5.99
CA LEU A 149 -20.29 14.46 6.79
C LEU A 149 -20.88 15.81 6.39
N GLU A 150 -21.03 16.08 5.08
CA GLU A 150 -21.66 17.30 4.55
C GLU A 150 -23.12 17.43 4.99
N GLU A 151 -23.90 16.36 4.90
CA GLU A 151 -25.30 16.30 5.39
C GLU A 151 -25.36 16.59 6.90
N ARG A 152 -24.49 15.95 7.70
CA ARG A 152 -24.42 16.15 9.15
C ARG A 152 -23.99 17.56 9.54
N ILE A 153 -23.09 18.20 8.78
CA ILE A 153 -22.72 19.61 8.96
C ILE A 153 -23.92 20.52 8.63
N THR A 154 -24.65 20.23 7.55
CA THR A 154 -25.86 20.97 7.16
C THR A 154 -26.96 20.86 8.23
N ALA A 155 -27.16 19.67 8.79
CA ALA A 155 -28.10 19.44 9.89
C ALA A 155 -27.72 20.23 11.16
N LEU A 156 -26.43 20.28 11.52
CA LEU A 156 -25.94 21.09 12.64
C LEU A 156 -26.13 22.60 12.40
N GLY A 157 -25.93 23.07 11.16
CA GLY A 157 -26.13 24.47 10.78
C GLY A 157 -27.59 24.93 10.72
N THR A 158 -28.56 24.00 10.73
CA THR A 158 -29.98 24.31 10.55
C THR A 158 -30.88 23.91 11.73
N GLY A 159 -30.56 22.80 12.41
CA GLY A 159 -31.53 22.08 13.26
C GLY A 159 -31.76 22.62 14.68
N SER A 160 -30.73 23.06 15.40
CA SER A 160 -30.84 23.39 16.84
C SER A 160 -30.62 24.86 17.18
N ALA A 161 -29.60 25.50 16.58
CA ALA A 161 -29.27 26.89 16.91
C ALA A 161 -30.42 27.86 16.58
N ASN A 162 -31.08 27.68 15.42
CA ASN A 162 -32.20 28.53 15.03
C ASN A 162 -33.47 28.26 15.86
N THR A 163 -33.78 27.01 16.20
CA THR A 163 -34.99 26.69 16.98
C THR A 163 -34.91 27.25 18.40
N ASP A 164 -33.76 27.11 19.05
CA ASP A 164 -33.56 27.61 20.41
C ASP A 164 -33.51 29.14 20.45
N VAL A 165 -32.88 29.79 19.45
CA VAL A 165 -32.91 31.25 19.31
C VAL A 165 -34.32 31.77 19.05
N THR A 166 -35.09 31.17 18.11
CA THR A 166 -36.48 31.58 17.84
C THR A 166 -37.37 31.39 19.08
N ALA A 167 -37.22 30.27 19.81
CA ALA A 167 -37.94 30.04 21.06
C ALA A 167 -37.54 31.02 22.17
N LEU A 168 -36.27 31.45 22.22
CA LEU A 168 -35.80 32.45 23.17
C LEU A 168 -36.32 33.84 22.84
N THR A 169 -36.31 34.27 21.57
CA THR A 169 -36.90 35.53 21.11
C THR A 169 -38.39 35.59 21.46
N ALA A 170 -39.18 34.56 21.09
CA ALA A 170 -40.60 34.52 21.42
C ALA A 170 -40.89 34.55 22.94
N ARG A 171 -39.97 34.05 23.77
CA ARG A 171 -40.05 34.17 25.23
C ARG A 171 -39.67 35.57 25.75
N VAL A 172 -38.77 36.29 25.09
CA VAL A 172 -38.44 37.69 25.40
C VAL A 172 -39.62 38.59 25.03
N ASP A 173 -40.18 38.44 23.83
CA ASP A 173 -41.34 39.21 23.36
C ASP A 173 -42.54 39.05 24.31
N ALA A 174 -42.82 37.82 24.74
CA ALA A 174 -43.86 37.51 25.71
C ALA A 174 -43.57 38.09 27.11
N LEU A 175 -42.30 38.19 27.52
CA LEU A 175 -41.90 38.79 28.80
C LEU A 175 -42.03 40.32 28.76
N GLU A 176 -41.67 40.96 27.65
CA GLU A 176 -41.83 42.41 27.46
C GLU A 176 -43.31 42.79 27.42
N ALA A 177 -44.13 42.03 26.68
CA ALA A 177 -45.58 42.20 26.68
C ALA A 177 -46.20 42.00 28.09
N ALA A 178 -45.68 41.08 28.90
CA ALA A 178 -46.11 40.91 30.28
C ALA A 178 -45.71 42.11 31.16
N VAL A 179 -44.48 42.64 31.01
CA VAL A 179 -44.00 43.83 31.75
C VAL A 179 -44.82 45.07 31.40
N GLN A 180 -45.14 45.29 30.13
CA GLN A 180 -45.99 46.41 29.68
C GLN A 180 -47.43 46.34 30.24
N ASN A 181 -47.90 45.16 30.65
CA ASN A 181 -49.23 44.93 31.23
C ASN A 181 -49.24 44.77 32.76
N ILE A 182 -48.13 45.04 33.46
CA ILE A 182 -48.14 45.10 34.93
C ILE A 182 -49.01 46.28 35.38
N PRO A 183 -50.10 46.07 36.14
CA PRO A 183 -50.91 47.18 36.65
C PRO A 183 -50.08 48.06 37.58
N ALA A 184 -50.23 49.39 37.46
CA ALA A 184 -49.66 50.31 38.42
C ALA A 184 -50.14 49.92 39.84
N GLY A 185 -49.17 49.72 40.75
CA GLY A 185 -49.47 49.26 42.11
C GLY A 185 -50.43 50.21 42.84
N PRO A 186 -51.20 49.70 43.82
CA PRO A 186 -52.15 50.53 44.56
C PRO A 186 -51.45 51.75 45.16
N GLN A 187 -52.03 52.94 44.98
CA GLN A 187 -51.46 54.17 45.52
C GLN A 187 -51.24 54.03 47.02
N GLY A 188 -50.01 54.34 47.47
CA GLY A 188 -49.70 54.40 48.89
C GLY A 188 -50.60 55.40 49.63
N PRO A 189 -50.85 55.20 50.93
CA PRO A 189 -51.76 56.05 51.69
C PRO A 189 -51.35 57.53 51.61
N ALA A 190 -52.33 58.41 51.41
CA ALA A 190 -52.10 59.83 51.21
C ALA A 190 -51.37 60.45 52.41
N GLY A 191 -50.20 61.06 52.13
CA GLY A 191 -49.45 61.82 53.13
C GLY A 191 -50.19 63.09 53.58
N PRO A 192 -49.89 63.63 54.77
CA PRO A 192 -50.50 64.86 55.28
C PRO A 192 -50.20 66.06 54.37
N ALA A 193 -51.14 67.01 54.31
CA ALA A 193 -51.14 68.08 53.32
C ALA A 193 -50.45 69.38 53.78
N GLY A 194 -49.64 69.97 52.90
CA GLY A 194 -49.02 71.30 53.03
C GLY A 194 -47.69 71.31 53.79
N PRO A 195 -46.82 72.33 53.60
CA PRO A 195 -47.08 73.63 52.95
C PRO A 195 -46.83 73.67 51.43
N GLN A 196 -46.99 74.84 50.80
CA GLN A 196 -46.97 75.04 49.34
C GLN A 196 -45.90 76.05 48.87
N GLY A 197 -45.22 75.73 47.76
CA GLY A 197 -44.36 76.63 46.98
C GLY A 197 -42.85 76.50 47.22
N PRO A 198 -41.98 77.02 46.33
CA PRO A 198 -42.25 77.80 45.10
C PRO A 198 -42.26 76.92 43.82
N ALA A 199 -42.12 77.51 42.63
CA ALA A 199 -42.25 76.84 41.33
C ALA A 199 -41.03 77.02 40.39
N GLY A 200 -40.79 76.03 39.52
CA GLY A 200 -39.74 76.03 38.48
C GLY A 200 -38.35 75.59 38.98
N PRO A 201 -37.38 75.30 38.07
CA PRO A 201 -37.40 75.49 36.61
C PRO A 201 -37.53 74.17 35.82
N ALA A 202 -37.28 74.21 34.49
CA ALA A 202 -37.50 73.10 33.56
C ALA A 202 -36.20 72.36 33.14
N GLY A 203 -36.34 71.03 33.00
CA GLY A 203 -35.69 70.11 32.04
C GLY A 203 -34.18 70.17 31.72
N ALA A 204 -33.52 69.00 31.73
CA ALA A 204 -32.32 68.74 30.92
C ALA A 204 -32.17 67.25 30.53
N ALA A 205 -31.47 67.02 29.42
CA ALA A 205 -31.26 65.76 28.71
C ALA A 205 -30.49 64.65 29.46
N ALA A 206 -30.51 63.44 28.90
CA ALA A 206 -29.68 62.31 29.32
C ALA A 206 -28.22 62.41 28.83
N VAL A 207 -27.26 61.92 29.62
CA VAL A 207 -25.87 61.63 29.20
C VAL A 207 -25.38 60.33 29.87
N THR A 208 -24.57 59.58 29.12
CA THR A 208 -23.95 58.28 29.45
C THR A 208 -22.86 58.34 30.53
N PRO A 209 -22.57 57.21 31.20
CA PRO A 209 -21.21 56.85 31.66
C PRO A 209 -20.56 55.80 30.74
N ALA A 210 -19.25 55.89 30.48
CA ALA A 210 -18.51 54.99 29.61
C ALA A 210 -17.83 53.81 30.36
N PRO A 211 -17.54 52.67 29.70
CA PRO A 211 -16.85 51.53 30.30
C PRO A 211 -15.32 51.53 30.07
N VAL A 212 -14.58 51.32 31.16
CA VAL A 212 -13.15 50.94 31.24
C VAL A 212 -13.05 50.09 32.54
N ASP A 213 -12.24 49.04 32.68
CA ASP A 213 -10.91 48.82 32.10
C ASP A 213 -10.58 47.33 31.80
N THR A 214 -9.38 47.14 31.23
CA THR A 214 -8.59 45.93 30.92
C THR A 214 -8.42 44.94 32.11
N THR A 215 -7.83 43.74 32.00
CA THR A 215 -6.93 43.09 31.01
C THR A 215 -7.34 41.58 30.82
N THR A 216 -6.69 40.64 30.10
CA THR A 216 -5.28 40.46 29.67
C THR A 216 -5.17 39.80 28.28
N THR A 217 -4.05 40.09 27.61
CA THR A 217 -3.49 39.56 26.35
C THR A 217 -3.43 38.02 26.19
N GLY A 218 -3.79 37.53 25.00
CA GLY A 218 -3.32 36.27 24.41
C GLY A 218 -3.15 36.44 22.90
N THR A 219 -1.92 36.37 22.38
CA THR A 219 -1.60 36.83 21.02
C THR A 219 -1.93 35.79 19.94
N VAL A 220 -2.81 36.16 19.00
CA VAL A 220 -3.02 35.41 17.74
C VAL A 220 -2.47 36.24 16.58
N THR A 221 -1.32 35.83 16.06
CA THR A 221 -0.72 36.46 14.86
C THR A 221 -1.38 35.91 13.61
N THR A 222 -2.40 36.61 13.11
CA THR A 222 -2.98 36.33 11.79
C THR A 222 -2.07 36.91 10.71
N GLU A 223 -1.11 36.14 10.20
CA GLU A 223 -0.36 36.55 9.01
C GLU A 223 -1.21 36.39 7.74
N THR A 224 -1.36 37.50 7.02
CA THR A 224 -1.94 37.52 5.67
C THR A 224 -0.99 36.82 4.69
N PRO A 225 -1.46 35.87 3.86
CA PRO A 225 -0.60 35.19 2.90
C PRO A 225 -0.05 36.18 1.85
N SER A 226 1.26 36.42 1.90
CA SER A 226 1.94 37.33 0.96
C SER A 226 2.09 36.68 -0.42
N THR A 227 1.27 37.09 -1.38
CA THR A 227 1.32 36.61 -2.77
C THR A 227 2.50 37.21 -3.54
N THR A 228 3.71 36.69 -3.29
CA THR A 228 4.91 36.98 -4.09
C THR A 228 5.44 35.68 -4.69
N VAL A 229 4.99 35.34 -5.90
CA VAL A 229 5.50 34.17 -6.63
C VAL A 229 6.88 34.50 -7.21
N VAL A 230 7.94 34.12 -6.47
CA VAL A 230 9.31 34.18 -6.98
C VAL A 230 9.54 33.00 -7.92
N ILE A 231 9.41 33.23 -9.22
CA ILE A 231 9.76 32.25 -10.25
C ILE A 231 11.29 32.13 -10.26
N GLY A 232 11.83 31.07 -9.65
CA GLY A 232 13.28 30.84 -9.59
C GLY A 232 13.75 29.68 -8.72
N ASP A 233 13.00 29.29 -7.68
CA ASP A 233 13.36 28.12 -6.88
C ASP A 233 12.87 26.83 -7.56
N THR A 234 13.82 26.01 -8.02
CA THR A 234 13.53 24.63 -8.42
C THR A 234 13.39 23.78 -7.17
N THR A 235 12.19 23.75 -6.59
CA THR A 235 11.84 22.84 -5.49
C THR A 235 12.37 21.45 -5.82
N PRO A 236 13.32 20.88 -5.04
CA PRO A 236 13.86 19.56 -5.34
C PRO A 236 12.72 18.55 -5.41
N ALA A 237 12.64 17.79 -6.50
CA ALA A 237 11.63 16.76 -6.65
C ALA A 237 11.65 15.87 -5.39
N PRO A 238 10.50 15.62 -4.75
CA PRO A 238 10.46 15.05 -3.40
C PRO A 238 11.22 13.73 -3.39
N VAL A 239 12.36 13.72 -2.69
CA VAL A 239 13.23 12.55 -2.59
C VAL A 239 12.37 11.42 -2.06
N ALA A 240 12.14 10.39 -2.88
CA ALA A 240 11.17 9.35 -2.60
C ALA A 240 11.61 8.54 -1.38
N THR A 241 11.17 8.98 -0.20
CA THR A 241 11.48 8.39 1.10
C THR A 241 11.04 6.94 1.10
N ARG A 242 12.01 6.03 1.14
CA ARG A 242 11.79 4.59 1.21
C ARG A 242 10.90 4.28 2.41
N GLY A 243 9.80 3.55 2.15
CA GLY A 243 8.87 3.12 3.18
C GLY A 243 9.57 2.35 4.29
N ASN A 244 9.08 2.49 5.53
CA ASN A 244 9.62 1.76 6.67
C ASN A 244 9.21 0.29 6.66
N LEU A 245 8.02 -0.01 6.13
CA LEU A 245 7.51 -1.37 5.97
C LEU A 245 8.24 -2.12 4.86
N TYR A 246 8.42 -3.42 5.05
CA TYR A 246 8.95 -4.31 4.03
C TYR A 246 8.39 -5.73 4.08
N ALA A 247 8.36 -6.36 2.92
CA ALA A 247 8.26 -7.81 2.75
C ALA A 247 9.55 -8.32 2.10
N GLY A 248 9.96 -9.55 2.39
CA GLY A 248 11.22 -10.09 1.89
C GLY A 248 11.19 -11.60 1.70
N VAL A 249 12.03 -12.07 0.79
CA VAL A 249 12.24 -13.49 0.47
C VAL A 249 13.70 -13.84 0.68
N SER A 250 13.96 -15.05 1.18
CA SER A 250 15.30 -15.43 1.64
C SER A 250 15.60 -16.91 1.47
N ALA A 251 16.88 -17.21 1.27
CA ALA A 251 17.47 -18.52 1.46
C ALA A 251 18.44 -18.46 2.64
N SER A 252 18.49 -19.51 3.46
CA SER A 252 19.44 -19.65 4.56
C SER A 252 20.19 -20.97 4.47
N ALA A 253 21.40 -21.00 5.03
CA ALA A 253 22.18 -22.20 5.24
C ALA A 253 22.61 -22.27 6.72
N SER A 254 22.18 -23.30 7.44
CA SER A 254 22.68 -23.62 8.79
C SER A 254 23.74 -24.70 8.71
N SER A 255 24.68 -24.75 9.67
CA SER A 255 25.50 -25.95 9.84
C SER A 255 24.64 -27.16 10.23
N GLY A 256 25.12 -28.37 9.93
CA GLY A 256 24.47 -29.64 10.26
C GLY A 256 24.33 -30.58 9.06
N ALA A 257 24.37 -31.89 9.31
CA ALA A 257 24.36 -32.91 8.27
C ALA A 257 22.98 -33.09 7.63
N CYS A 258 22.76 -32.53 6.44
CA CYS A 258 21.55 -32.72 5.64
C CYS A 258 21.83 -33.55 4.38
N TYR A 259 20.80 -34.22 3.87
CA TYR A 259 20.87 -35.01 2.64
C TYR A 259 20.38 -34.21 1.44
N LEU A 260 21.06 -34.31 0.30
CA LEU A 260 20.60 -33.76 -0.98
C LEU A 260 19.62 -34.77 -1.64
N PRO A 261 18.35 -34.40 -1.89
CA PRO A 261 17.33 -35.32 -2.40
C PRO A 261 17.44 -35.57 -3.93
N ASN A 262 18.66 -35.81 -4.44
CA ASN A 262 18.86 -36.43 -5.75
C ASN A 262 20.27 -37.07 -5.95
N ALA A 263 21.04 -37.29 -4.88
CA ALA A 263 22.29 -38.04 -5.00
C ALA A 263 21.99 -39.55 -4.94
N SER A 264 22.23 -40.29 -6.03
CA SER A 264 21.98 -41.74 -6.15
C SER A 264 22.75 -42.62 -5.14
N SER A 265 23.66 -42.01 -4.37
CA SER A 265 24.46 -42.61 -3.30
C SER A 265 24.31 -41.88 -1.95
N GLY A 266 23.28 -41.05 -1.78
CA GLY A 266 22.93 -40.46 -0.48
C GLY A 266 23.99 -39.53 0.13
N ARG A 267 24.72 -38.76 -0.69
CA ARG A 267 25.78 -37.85 -0.21
C ARG A 267 25.21 -36.82 0.78
N ALA A 268 25.56 -36.99 2.06
CA ALA A 268 25.33 -35.99 3.09
C ALA A 268 26.22 -34.76 2.85
N VAL A 269 25.68 -33.58 3.13
CA VAL A 269 26.40 -32.29 3.12
C VAL A 269 26.33 -31.67 4.52
N ASN A 270 27.40 -31.02 4.96
CA ASN A 270 27.55 -30.50 6.33
C ASN A 270 26.79 -29.18 6.60
N PHE A 271 25.92 -28.79 5.68
CA PHE A 271 25.00 -27.67 5.82
C PHE A 271 23.58 -28.08 5.41
N CYS A 272 22.58 -27.44 6.02
CA CYS A 272 21.18 -27.58 5.68
C CYS A 272 20.67 -26.27 5.08
N THR A 273 20.06 -26.32 3.91
CA THR A 273 19.36 -25.17 3.33
C THR A 273 17.94 -25.02 3.88
N SER A 274 17.49 -23.77 3.99
CA SER A 274 16.11 -23.39 4.28
C SER A 274 15.70 -22.22 3.37
N PHE A 275 14.40 -22.07 3.14
CA PHE A 275 13.84 -20.99 2.32
C PHE A 275 12.68 -20.35 3.09
N GLY A 276 12.59 -19.02 3.08
CA GLY A 276 11.65 -18.33 3.95
C GLY A 276 11.26 -16.93 3.53
N GLY A 277 10.03 -16.56 3.89
CA GLY A 277 9.51 -15.21 3.80
C GLY A 277 9.69 -14.45 5.12
N MET A 278 9.70 -13.13 5.04
CA MET A 278 9.68 -12.26 6.21
C MET A 278 8.95 -10.96 5.92
N ILE A 279 8.35 -10.38 6.95
CA ILE A 279 7.75 -9.05 6.93
C ILE A 279 8.31 -8.24 8.10
N GLY A 280 8.32 -6.92 8.00
CA GLY A 280 8.77 -6.08 9.10
C GLY A 280 8.59 -4.60 8.85
N SER A 281 9.03 -3.82 9.82
CA SER A 281 9.30 -2.41 9.67
C SER A 281 10.72 -2.11 10.16
N THR A 282 11.43 -1.23 9.46
CA THR A 282 12.72 -0.69 9.92
C THR A 282 12.55 0.22 11.13
N GLN A 283 11.35 0.77 11.36
CA GLN A 283 11.06 1.72 12.43
C GLN A 283 9.60 1.62 12.91
N ILE A 284 9.41 1.35 14.20
CA ILE A 284 8.10 1.30 14.89
C ILE A 284 8.08 2.24 16.09
N VAL A 285 9.12 2.20 16.94
CA VAL A 285 9.26 3.10 18.10
C VAL A 285 10.70 3.59 18.21
N GLY A 286 10.92 4.91 18.19
CA GLY A 286 12.28 5.47 18.16
C GLY A 286 13.08 4.92 16.97
N PRO A 287 14.33 4.45 17.16
CA PRO A 287 15.11 3.78 16.12
C PRO A 287 14.87 2.25 16.03
N ILE A 288 13.89 1.71 16.78
CA ILE A 288 13.63 0.27 16.85
C ILE A 288 12.56 -0.13 15.82
N GLY A 289 12.95 -1.00 14.91
CA GLY A 289 12.06 -1.76 14.02
C GLY A 289 11.70 -3.14 14.59
N ALA A 290 10.89 -3.88 13.86
CA ALA A 290 10.63 -5.30 14.16
C ALA A 290 10.47 -6.11 12.88
N ARG A 291 10.73 -7.42 12.99
CA ARG A 291 10.63 -8.40 11.91
C ARG A 291 9.89 -9.64 12.38
N VAL A 292 9.03 -10.20 11.54
CA VAL A 292 8.50 -11.57 11.65
C VAL A 292 9.00 -12.36 10.45
N ALA A 293 9.56 -13.54 10.67
CA ALA A 293 10.04 -14.42 9.59
C ALA A 293 9.49 -15.85 9.75
N ALA A 294 9.34 -16.56 8.63
CA ALA A 294 8.99 -17.96 8.57
C ALA A 294 9.86 -18.68 7.53
N GLU A 295 10.48 -19.80 7.91
CA GLU A 295 11.41 -20.58 7.09
C GLU A 295 11.01 -22.05 7.04
N TYR A 296 11.07 -22.67 5.86
CA TYR A 296 10.96 -24.11 5.67
C TYR A 296 12.34 -24.71 5.33
N LYS A 297 12.70 -25.80 6.01
CA LYS A 297 14.00 -26.50 5.93
C LYS A 297 13.77 -27.94 5.43
N PRO A 298 13.82 -28.18 4.10
CA PRO A 298 13.39 -29.45 3.50
C PRO A 298 14.14 -30.68 4.02
N GLY A 299 15.46 -30.58 4.21
CA GLY A 299 16.33 -31.68 4.67
C GLY A 299 16.10 -32.15 6.12
N ARG A 300 15.10 -31.58 6.82
CA ARG A 300 14.60 -32.01 8.13
C ARG A 300 13.06 -31.98 8.25
N ASN A 301 12.34 -31.69 7.16
CA ASN A 301 10.89 -31.41 7.17
C ASN A 301 10.48 -30.49 8.35
N ALA A 302 11.18 -29.36 8.48
CA ALA A 302 11.05 -28.46 9.62
C ALA A 302 10.59 -27.07 9.18
N ILE A 303 9.71 -26.45 9.98
CA ILE A 303 9.26 -25.06 9.81
C ILE A 303 9.70 -24.27 11.03
N SER A 304 10.46 -23.20 10.81
CA SER A 304 10.83 -22.22 11.84
C SER A 304 10.02 -20.94 11.68
N ALA A 305 9.72 -20.26 12.78
CA ALA A 305 9.21 -18.90 12.79
C ALA A 305 9.90 -18.08 13.90
N ASP A 306 10.33 -16.85 13.60
CA ASP A 306 10.92 -15.92 14.56
C ASP A 306 10.28 -14.53 14.53
N VAL A 307 10.27 -13.88 15.70
CA VAL A 307 9.96 -12.46 15.88
C VAL A 307 11.18 -11.78 16.48
N ASN A 308 11.68 -10.73 15.81
CA ASN A 308 12.86 -9.98 16.22
C ASN A 308 12.56 -8.50 16.41
N ALA A 309 13.13 -7.91 17.47
CA ALA A 309 13.38 -6.48 17.54
C ALA A 309 14.64 -6.16 16.73
N MET A 310 14.61 -5.08 15.97
CA MET A 310 15.64 -4.73 14.97
C MET A 310 16.14 -3.30 15.23
N TYR A 311 17.44 -3.07 15.11
CA TYR A 311 18.06 -1.75 15.12
C TYR A 311 18.79 -1.54 13.79
N HIS A 312 18.30 -0.61 12.98
CA HIS A 312 18.91 -0.28 11.68
C HIS A 312 19.83 0.94 11.81
N LEU A 313 21.08 0.79 11.35
CA LEU A 313 22.06 1.86 11.32
C LEU A 313 21.95 2.60 9.98
N ASN A 314 21.37 3.80 10.00
CA ASN A 314 21.45 4.68 8.85
C ASN A 314 22.86 5.28 8.75
N THR A 315 23.59 4.90 7.70
CA THR A 315 24.97 5.35 7.43
C THR A 315 25.04 6.58 6.53
N GLY A 316 23.90 7.06 6.02
CA GLY A 316 23.86 8.03 4.91
C GLY A 316 24.24 7.43 3.55
N THR A 317 24.34 6.09 3.43
CA THR A 317 24.73 5.39 2.20
C THR A 317 23.77 4.27 1.81
N ASN A 318 23.97 3.71 0.62
CA ASN A 318 23.25 2.53 0.12
C ASN A 318 23.56 1.24 0.91
N ILE A 319 24.50 1.26 1.88
CA ILE A 319 24.80 0.12 2.76
C ILE A 319 24.29 0.44 4.16
N GLN A 320 23.28 -0.29 4.62
CA GLN A 320 22.63 -0.09 5.92
C GLN A 320 22.82 -1.33 6.80
N PRO A 321 23.84 -1.33 7.69
CA PRO A 321 24.00 -2.37 8.70
C PRO A 321 22.79 -2.41 9.63
N TYR A 322 22.49 -3.58 10.16
CA TYR A 322 21.47 -3.76 11.18
C TYR A 322 21.85 -4.88 12.15
N ALA A 323 21.35 -4.79 13.37
CA ALA A 323 21.43 -5.84 14.38
C ALA A 323 20.02 -6.15 14.89
N GLY A 324 19.82 -7.35 15.43
CA GLY A 324 18.54 -7.75 16.01
C GLY A 324 18.66 -8.88 17.01
N VAL A 325 17.64 -8.99 17.85
CA VAL A 325 17.49 -10.06 18.84
C VAL A 325 16.02 -10.49 18.91
N GLY A 326 15.76 -11.70 19.36
CA GLY A 326 14.38 -12.14 19.59
C GLY A 326 14.24 -13.63 19.90
N LEU A 327 13.06 -14.14 19.57
CA LEU A 327 12.59 -15.46 19.94
C LEU A 327 11.89 -16.14 18.76
N GLY A 328 11.93 -17.47 18.74
CA GLY A 328 11.30 -18.25 17.71
C GLY A 328 11.04 -19.70 18.11
N LEU A 329 10.38 -20.40 17.21
CA LEU A 329 9.91 -21.78 17.35
C LEU A 329 10.31 -22.55 16.09
N THR A 330 10.76 -23.80 16.24
CA THR A 330 10.93 -24.74 15.13
C THR A 330 10.05 -25.97 15.36
N SER A 331 9.03 -26.12 14.52
CA SER A 331 8.21 -27.34 14.43
C SER A 331 8.89 -28.33 13.48
N SER A 332 9.07 -29.57 13.92
CA SER A 332 9.64 -30.65 13.10
C SER A 332 9.22 -32.02 13.63
N THR A 333 9.50 -33.09 12.89
CA THR A 333 9.25 -34.47 13.36
C THR A 333 10.04 -34.75 14.65
N SER A 334 9.38 -35.36 15.64
CA SER A 334 10.00 -35.76 16.90
C SER A 334 11.08 -36.82 16.70
N ARG A 335 12.12 -36.78 17.54
CA ARG A 335 13.20 -37.78 17.56
C ARG A 335 12.81 -39.09 18.26
N THR A 336 11.70 -39.10 19.00
CA THR A 336 11.28 -40.22 19.88
C THR A 336 9.82 -40.62 19.65
N ALA A 337 9.11 -39.95 18.72
CA ALA A 337 7.73 -40.24 18.38
C ALA A 337 7.48 -39.96 16.89
N THR A 338 6.41 -40.52 16.34
CA THR A 338 5.95 -40.27 14.95
C THR A 338 5.20 -38.95 14.77
N SER A 339 5.01 -38.17 15.84
CA SER A 339 4.36 -36.86 15.84
C SER A 339 5.34 -35.70 15.60
N ASN A 340 4.81 -34.54 15.24
CA ASN A 340 5.58 -33.29 15.26
C ASN A 340 5.79 -32.80 16.69
N THR A 341 6.89 -32.08 16.91
CA THR A 341 7.22 -31.41 18.16
C THR A 341 7.81 -30.03 17.87
N THR A 342 7.67 -29.11 18.84
CA THR A 342 8.09 -27.72 18.72
C THR A 342 9.22 -27.45 19.69
N ASP A 343 10.37 -27.02 19.16
CA ASP A 343 11.52 -26.57 19.94
C ASP A 343 11.62 -25.04 19.96
N THR A 344 11.82 -24.47 21.14
CA THR A 344 11.96 -23.02 21.35
C THR A 344 13.41 -22.58 21.14
N TYR A 345 13.61 -21.40 20.54
CA TYR A 345 14.91 -20.74 20.47
C TYR A 345 14.83 -19.25 20.82
N VAL A 346 15.94 -18.71 21.31
CA VAL A 346 16.26 -17.28 21.20
C VAL A 346 17.26 -17.11 20.07
N ASN A 347 17.26 -15.95 19.39
CA ASN A 347 18.25 -15.67 18.36
C ASN A 347 18.82 -14.25 18.45
N ALA A 348 20.06 -14.14 17.99
CA ALA A 348 20.73 -12.87 17.71
C ALA A 348 21.16 -12.87 16.23
N LEU A 349 21.10 -11.69 15.61
CA LEU A 349 21.42 -11.54 14.19
C LEU A 349 22.12 -10.21 13.92
N VAL A 350 22.99 -10.23 12.91
CA VAL A 350 23.65 -9.04 12.35
C VAL A 350 23.66 -9.15 10.84
N GLY A 351 23.37 -8.07 10.14
CA GLY A 351 23.27 -8.07 8.67
C GLY A 351 23.49 -6.71 8.06
N VAL A 352 23.44 -6.68 6.73
CA VAL A 352 23.58 -5.48 5.90
C VAL A 352 22.52 -5.51 4.80
N ASP A 353 21.80 -4.40 4.65
CA ASP A 353 20.95 -4.11 3.51
C ASP A 353 21.74 -3.31 2.47
N PHE A 354 21.84 -3.85 1.25
CA PHE A 354 22.39 -3.20 0.07
C PHE A 354 21.23 -2.65 -0.78
N GLN A 355 21.04 -1.34 -0.73
CA GLN A 355 19.97 -0.66 -1.45
C GLN A 355 20.24 -0.64 -2.96
N ILE A 356 19.36 -1.32 -3.72
CA ILE A 356 19.42 -1.41 -5.19
C ILE A 356 18.55 -0.29 -5.80
N THR A 357 17.37 -0.04 -5.22
CA THR A 357 16.46 1.06 -5.58
C THR A 357 15.78 1.60 -4.33
N ASN A 358 14.95 2.65 -4.46
CA ASN A 358 14.19 3.20 -3.34
C ASN A 358 13.16 2.21 -2.75
N SER A 359 12.82 1.14 -3.48
CA SER A 359 11.86 0.12 -3.03
C SER A 359 12.46 -1.30 -2.95
N ILE A 360 13.74 -1.50 -3.28
CA ILE A 360 14.37 -2.83 -3.32
C ILE A 360 15.75 -2.80 -2.68
N SER A 361 16.05 -3.76 -1.81
CA SER A 361 17.40 -4.03 -1.29
C SER A 361 17.72 -5.52 -1.35
N ALA A 362 18.95 -5.86 -1.71
CA ALA A 362 19.51 -7.18 -1.39
C ALA A 362 20.03 -7.16 0.05
N PHE A 363 20.08 -8.31 0.72
CA PHE A 363 20.60 -8.38 2.08
C PHE A 363 21.40 -9.66 2.34
N VAL A 364 22.32 -9.56 3.30
CA VAL A 364 23.08 -10.70 3.87
C VAL A 364 23.08 -10.56 5.40
N GLU A 365 22.83 -11.66 6.11
CA GLU A 365 22.65 -11.71 7.56
C GLU A 365 23.29 -12.97 8.15
N GLY A 366 24.09 -12.82 9.19
CA GLY A 366 24.44 -13.91 10.11
C GLY A 366 23.37 -14.01 11.20
N ASN A 367 22.79 -15.21 11.38
CA ASN A 367 21.69 -15.46 12.31
C ASN A 367 22.05 -16.66 13.21
N GLY A 368 22.30 -16.41 14.49
CA GLY A 368 22.66 -17.41 15.48
C GLY A 368 21.47 -17.75 16.38
N ARG A 369 20.97 -18.99 16.31
CA ARG A 369 19.86 -19.47 17.13
C ARG A 369 20.40 -20.30 18.30
N TYR A 370 19.96 -20.02 19.52
CA TYR A 370 20.22 -20.86 20.69
C TYR A 370 18.93 -21.56 21.10
N TYR A 371 18.89 -22.87 20.94
CA TYR A 371 17.74 -23.72 21.23
C TYR A 371 17.68 -24.08 22.72
N LEU A 372 16.50 -23.91 23.33
CA LEU A 372 16.22 -24.27 24.72
C LEU A 372 15.69 -25.72 24.85
N SER A 373 15.41 -26.40 23.73
CA SER A 373 15.16 -27.84 23.64
C SER A 373 15.55 -28.40 22.27
N ASN A 374 15.76 -29.72 22.18
CA ASN A 374 16.12 -30.44 20.96
C ASN A 374 15.29 -31.73 20.80
N LYS A 375 13.97 -31.63 20.93
CA LYS A 375 13.05 -32.77 20.82
C LYS A 375 12.85 -33.20 19.37
N GLY A 376 12.91 -32.25 18.44
CA GLY A 376 12.69 -32.44 17.01
C GLY A 376 13.99 -32.55 16.21
N THR A 377 13.86 -33.08 14.99
CA THR A 377 15.00 -33.24 14.06
C THR A 377 15.44 -31.93 13.40
N GLY A 378 14.62 -30.87 13.46
CA GLY A 378 14.90 -29.56 12.86
C GLY A 378 15.79 -28.62 13.66
N ALA A 379 15.91 -28.83 14.98
CA ALA A 379 16.56 -27.93 15.93
C ALA A 379 18.10 -28.00 15.89
N LEU A 380 18.73 -28.86 16.69
CA LEU A 380 20.17 -29.11 16.69
C LEU A 380 20.51 -30.37 15.89
N ASN A 381 21.78 -30.56 15.57
CA ASN A 381 22.29 -31.79 14.94
C ASN A 381 22.87 -32.80 15.95
N THR A 382 22.69 -32.58 17.26
CA THR A 382 23.11 -33.51 18.32
C THR A 382 22.13 -34.67 18.47
N THR A 383 22.45 -35.66 19.30
CA THR A 383 21.64 -36.88 19.50
C THR A 383 20.74 -36.84 20.75
N GLY A 384 21.05 -36.02 21.76
CA GLY A 384 20.26 -35.95 22.99
C GLY A 384 19.02 -35.08 22.84
N THR A 385 17.87 -35.57 23.32
CA THR A 385 16.58 -34.86 23.23
C THR A 385 16.38 -33.80 24.32
N ALA A 386 17.19 -33.85 25.38
CA ALA A 386 17.28 -32.82 26.41
C ALA A 386 18.33 -31.74 26.10
N ASP A 387 19.06 -31.87 24.98
CA ASP A 387 20.17 -30.98 24.63
C ASP A 387 19.69 -29.54 24.41
N LYS A 388 20.56 -28.59 24.77
CA LYS A 388 20.49 -27.17 24.43
C LYS A 388 21.76 -26.78 23.70
N GLY A 389 21.70 -25.80 22.80
CA GLY A 389 22.87 -25.50 22.00
C GLY A 389 22.65 -24.45 20.92
N PHE A 390 23.74 -24.12 20.25
CA PHE A 390 23.82 -23.05 19.26
C PHE A 390 23.83 -23.61 17.83
N ALA A 391 22.99 -23.02 16.97
CA ALA A 391 22.88 -23.31 15.56
C ALA A 391 23.17 -22.02 14.76
N PRO A 392 24.40 -21.83 14.27
CA PRO A 392 24.72 -20.70 13.38
C PRO A 392 24.13 -20.93 11.99
N SER A 393 23.69 -19.85 11.37
CA SER A 393 23.24 -19.82 9.98
C SER A 393 23.60 -18.51 9.29
N VAL A 394 23.72 -18.55 7.97
CA VAL A 394 23.81 -17.37 7.11
C VAL A 394 22.54 -17.32 6.26
N LYS A 395 21.94 -16.13 6.14
CA LYS A 395 20.75 -15.84 5.34
C LYS A 395 21.09 -14.78 4.29
N ALA A 396 20.57 -14.92 3.09
CA ALA A 396 20.64 -13.90 2.05
C ALA A 396 19.32 -13.84 1.28
N GLY A 397 19.04 -12.71 0.63
CA GLY A 397 17.81 -12.56 -0.16
C GLY A 397 17.51 -11.12 -0.56
N LEU A 398 16.22 -10.83 -0.78
CA LEU A 398 15.70 -9.53 -1.18
C LEU A 398 14.66 -9.02 -0.17
N LYS A 399 14.62 -7.69 -0.01
CA LYS A 399 13.58 -6.93 0.71
C LYS A 399 12.95 -5.92 -0.25
N PHE A 400 11.63 -5.84 -0.22
CA PHE A 400 10.78 -4.94 -0.99
C PHE A 400 10.08 -3.98 -0.02
N PHE A 401 10.29 -2.68 -0.20
CA PHE A 401 9.83 -1.62 0.71
C PHE A 401 8.65 -0.85 0.09
N PHE A 402 7.68 -0.49 0.93
CA PHE A 402 6.41 0.13 0.56
C PHE A 402 5.87 1.04 1.67
#